data_AF-A0A9W7L2P4-F1
#
_entry.id   AF-A0A9W7L2P4-F1
#
_cell.length_a   1.000
_cell.length_b   1.000
_cell.length_c   1.000
_cell.angle_alpha   90.00
_cell.angle_beta   90.00
_cell.angle_gamma   90.00
#
_symmetry.space_group_name_H-M   'P 1'
#
loop_
_entity.id
_entity.type
_entity.pdbx_description
1 polymer ?
#
loop_
_entity_poly.entity_id
_entity_poly.type
_entity_poly.pdbx_seq_one_letter_code
_entity_poly.pdbx_strand_id
1 'polypeptide(L)'
;LDSDLSSYLLNLAPIDSRHPIPSRRNPGVTYAHNNISSRPSQDPDWSGETSRCLSNGWDVTDPLTLEKWRAQEPVNANAHLISILVGTAVTLSVVDADLVLGEWQSILMLEADGPRNRKVNIHITGC
;
A
#
# COMPACT_ATOMS: atom_id res chain seq x y z
N LEU A 1 -6.61 -28.12 1.23
CA LEU A 1 -7.11 -26.77 0.91
C LEU A 1 -6.62 -25.79 1.99
N ASP A 2 -5.32 -25.85 2.33
CA ASP A 2 -4.69 -25.01 3.37
C ASP A 2 -3.98 -23.80 2.74
N SER A 3 -4.58 -23.22 1.71
CA SER A 3 -4.08 -21.95 1.21
C SER A 3 -4.58 -20.86 2.15
N ASP A 4 -3.74 -20.53 3.13
CA ASP A 4 -3.93 -19.40 4.02
C ASP A 4 -4.21 -18.13 3.20
N LEU A 5 -5.34 -17.47 3.48
CA LEU A 5 -5.78 -16.25 2.79
C LEU A 5 -4.73 -15.14 2.91
N SER A 6 -4.05 -15.06 4.04
CA SER A 6 -2.94 -14.12 4.23
C SER A 6 -1.82 -14.42 3.25
N SER A 7 -1.36 -15.66 3.17
CA SER A 7 -0.35 -16.09 2.21
C SER A 7 -0.75 -15.83 0.74
N TYR A 8 -2.02 -16.05 0.37
CA TYR A 8 -2.51 -15.74 -0.97
C TYR A 8 -2.45 -14.24 -1.27
N LEU A 9 -2.98 -13.41 -0.37
CA LEU A 9 -2.99 -11.96 -0.54
C LEU A 9 -1.59 -11.36 -0.54
N LEU A 10 -0.69 -11.88 0.30
CA LEU A 10 0.72 -11.48 0.33
C LEU A 10 1.49 -11.93 -0.92
N ASN A 11 1.09 -13.02 -1.58
CA ASN A 11 1.67 -13.37 -2.87
C ASN A 11 1.21 -12.41 -3.99
N LEU A 12 -0.04 -11.94 -3.93
CA LEU A 12 -0.56 -10.96 -4.90
C LEU A 12 -0.01 -9.55 -4.67
N ALA A 13 0.11 -9.15 -3.42
CA ALA A 13 0.57 -7.85 -2.97
C ALA A 13 1.59 -8.05 -1.84
N PRO A 14 2.84 -8.39 -2.19
CA PRO A 14 3.88 -8.61 -1.19
C PRO A 14 4.10 -7.35 -0.38
N ILE A 15 4.39 -7.52 0.91
CA ILE A 15 4.87 -6.44 1.77
C ILE A 15 6.01 -5.77 1.02
N ASP A 16 5.92 -4.44 0.88
CA ASP A 16 6.97 -3.66 0.26
C ASP A 16 8.26 -3.83 1.07
N SER A 17 9.09 -4.77 0.63
CA SER A 17 10.39 -5.05 1.22
C SER A 17 11.44 -4.13 0.61
N ARG A 18 11.08 -2.88 0.26
CA ARG A 18 11.97 -1.90 -0.37
C ARG A 18 12.78 -2.52 -1.52
N HIS A 19 12.18 -3.49 -2.23
CA HIS A 19 12.87 -4.25 -3.25
C HIS A 19 12.97 -3.37 -4.50
N PRO A 20 14.19 -3.15 -5.00
CA PRO A 20 14.37 -2.41 -6.23
C PRO A 20 13.74 -3.18 -7.40
N ILE A 21 12.61 -2.71 -7.93
CA ILE A 21 12.08 -3.26 -9.19
C ILE A 21 13.00 -2.74 -10.30
N PRO A 22 13.63 -3.62 -11.10
CA PRO A 22 14.42 -3.17 -12.24
C PRO A 22 13.52 -2.37 -13.16
N SER A 23 13.93 -1.14 -13.46
CA SER A 23 13.18 -0.29 -14.36
C SER A 23 13.17 -0.97 -15.74
N ARG A 24 11.98 -1.11 -16.32
CA ARG A 24 11.84 -1.68 -17.67
C ARG A 24 12.52 -0.80 -18.73
N ARG A 25 12.76 0.47 -18.41
CA ARG A 25 13.24 1.51 -19.32
C ARG A 25 14.77 1.62 -19.34
N ASN A 26 15.42 1.50 -18.18
CA ASN A 26 16.88 1.53 -18.01
C ASN A 26 17.36 0.25 -17.30
N PRO A 27 17.92 -0.74 -18.03
CA PRO A 27 18.51 -1.93 -17.44
C PRO A 27 19.59 -1.56 -16.42
N GLY A 28 19.50 -2.10 -15.20
CA GLY A 28 20.42 -1.81 -14.10
C GLY A 28 20.04 -0.61 -13.24
N VAL A 29 19.07 0.21 -13.66
CA VAL A 29 18.46 1.22 -12.78
C VAL A 29 17.18 0.65 -12.20
N THR A 30 16.98 0.85 -10.90
CA THR A 30 15.83 0.31 -10.19
C THR A 30 14.98 1.44 -9.64
N TYR A 31 13.65 1.29 -9.74
CA TYR A 31 12.74 2.29 -9.19
C TYR A 31 12.68 2.13 -7.67
N ALA A 32 13.39 3.01 -6.97
CA ALA A 32 13.52 2.95 -5.52
C ALA A 32 12.66 4.05 -4.88
N HIS A 33 11.37 3.77 -4.64
CA HIS A 33 10.37 4.76 -4.20
C HIS A 33 10.84 5.55 -2.98
N ASN A 34 11.21 4.86 -1.90
CA ASN A 34 11.60 5.48 -0.62
C ASN A 34 13.12 5.59 -0.44
N ASN A 35 13.89 5.04 -1.38
CA ASN A 35 15.36 5.13 -1.37
C ASN A 35 15.86 6.17 -2.35
N ILE A 36 15.31 7.39 -2.26
CA ILE A 36 15.67 8.53 -3.12
C ILE A 36 17.19 8.79 -3.16
N SER A 37 17.87 8.60 -2.02
CA SER A 37 19.32 8.74 -1.88
C SER A 37 20.14 7.68 -2.62
N SER A 38 19.56 6.53 -2.94
CA SER A 38 20.24 5.44 -3.66
C SER A 38 19.96 5.48 -5.16
N ARG A 39 19.19 6.47 -5.64
CA ARG A 39 18.94 6.64 -7.07
C ARG A 39 20.18 7.26 -7.74
N PRO A 40 20.60 6.77 -8.91
CA PRO A 40 21.73 7.35 -9.61
C PRO A 40 21.41 8.79 -10.04
N SER A 41 22.29 9.73 -9.67
CA SER A 41 22.16 11.16 -10.00
C SER A 41 22.20 11.44 -11.51
N GLN A 42 22.73 10.50 -12.29
CA GLN A 42 22.90 10.58 -13.74
C GLN A 42 21.76 9.92 -14.55
N ASP A 43 20.69 9.42 -13.91
CA ASP A 43 19.55 8.91 -14.67
C ASP A 43 18.83 10.07 -15.39
N PRO A 44 18.70 10.09 -16.73
CA PRO A 44 18.02 11.15 -17.45
C PRO A 44 16.58 11.41 -16.98
N ASP A 45 15.85 10.38 -16.52
CA ASP A 45 14.47 10.51 -16.02
C ASP A 45 14.41 11.12 -14.61
N TRP A 46 15.51 11.10 -13.84
CA TRP A 46 15.58 11.51 -12.43
C TRP A 46 16.69 12.52 -12.12
N SER A 47 17.40 12.99 -13.15
CA SER A 47 18.56 13.88 -13.08
C SER A 47 18.16 15.25 -12.54
N GLY A 48 18.03 15.33 -11.22
CA GLY A 48 17.50 16.49 -10.53
C GLY A 48 16.69 16.17 -9.29
N GLU A 49 16.43 14.91 -8.97
CA GLU A 49 15.60 14.54 -7.82
C GLU A 49 16.27 14.90 -6.49
N THR A 50 17.58 14.65 -6.34
CA THR A 50 18.37 15.13 -5.20
C THR A 50 18.34 16.65 -5.14
N SER A 51 18.52 17.33 -6.28
CA SER A 51 18.47 18.79 -6.37
C SER A 51 17.08 19.35 -6.03
N ARG A 52 16.01 18.66 -6.41
CA ARG A 52 14.61 18.98 -6.10
C ARG A 52 14.32 18.79 -4.62
N CYS A 53 14.87 17.75 -4.00
CA CYS A 53 14.75 17.55 -2.55
C CYS A 53 15.43 18.68 -1.80
N LEU A 54 16.69 18.97 -2.15
CA LEU A 54 17.46 20.06 -1.57
C LEU A 54 16.79 21.42 -1.80
N SER A 55 16.26 21.69 -3.00
CA SER A 55 15.55 22.94 -3.31
C SER A 55 14.24 23.10 -2.54
N ASN A 56 13.61 21.99 -2.14
CA ASN A 56 12.44 21.96 -1.28
C ASN A 56 12.79 21.89 0.23
N GLY A 57 14.08 22.00 0.59
CA GLY A 57 14.54 22.00 1.98
C GLY A 57 14.67 20.61 2.63
N TRP A 58 14.64 19.54 1.83
CA TRP A 58 14.83 18.18 2.32
C TRP A 58 16.29 17.76 2.16
N ASP A 59 17.01 17.68 3.27
CA ASP A 59 18.37 17.15 3.28
C ASP A 59 18.35 15.62 3.16
N VAL A 60 18.42 15.16 1.91
CA VAL A 60 18.54 13.74 1.55
C VAL A 60 20.00 13.26 1.54
N THR A 61 20.96 14.15 1.81
CA THR A 61 22.39 13.84 1.85
C THR A 61 22.87 13.48 3.25
N ASP A 62 22.27 14.08 4.29
CA ASP A 62 22.47 13.69 5.68
C ASP A 62 21.75 12.35 5.98
N PRO A 63 22.49 11.28 6.33
CA PRO A 63 21.91 9.97 6.59
C PRO A 63 20.85 9.96 7.71
N LEU A 64 21.04 10.78 8.75
CA LEU A 64 20.11 10.83 9.89
C LEU A 64 18.80 11.52 9.53
N THR A 65 18.86 12.64 8.81
CA THR A 65 17.68 13.36 8.31
C THR A 65 16.90 12.51 7.30
N LEU A 66 17.61 11.82 6.42
CA LEU A 66 17.01 10.90 5.47
C LEU A 66 16.32 9.70 6.15
N GLU A 67 16.94 9.09 7.16
CA GLU A 67 16.33 8.00 7.92
C GLU A 67 15.09 8.49 8.66
N LYS A 68 15.16 9.67 9.30
CA LYS A 68 14.00 10.31 9.91
C LYS A 68 12.89 10.57 8.91
N TRP A 69 13.22 10.97 7.68
CA TRP A 69 12.25 11.17 6.59
C TRP A 69 11.59 9.86 6.15
N ARG A 70 12.38 8.81 5.94
CA ARG A 70 11.86 7.47 5.60
C ARG A 70 10.97 6.90 6.70
N ALA A 71 11.27 7.18 7.96
CA ALA A 71 10.50 6.70 9.09
C ALA A 71 9.12 7.36 9.23
N GLN A 72 8.88 8.50 8.57
CA GLN A 72 7.58 9.19 8.60
C GLN A 72 6.52 8.47 7.76
N GLU A 73 6.96 7.75 6.72
CA GLU A 73 6.07 7.04 5.81
C GLU A 73 5.95 5.57 6.24
N PRO A 74 4.74 5.09 6.60
CA PRO A 74 4.53 3.70 6.95
C PRO A 74 4.74 2.80 5.73
N VAL A 75 5.34 1.63 5.94
CA VAL A 75 5.49 0.60 4.90
C VAL A 75 4.18 -0.17 4.77
N ASN A 76 3.23 0.39 4.01
CA ASN A 76 1.88 -0.18 3.89
C ASN A 76 1.31 -0.17 2.46
N ALA A 77 2.16 0.01 1.44
CA ALA A 77 1.74 -0.01 0.03
C ALA A 77 0.98 -1.30 -0.34
N ASN A 78 1.38 -2.44 0.23
CA ASN A 78 0.68 -3.71 0.08
C ASN A 78 -0.76 -3.66 0.58
N ALA A 79 -1.02 -3.01 1.72
CA ALA A 79 -2.36 -2.87 2.27
C ALA A 79 -3.28 -2.06 1.34
N HIS A 80 -2.74 -1.02 0.70
CA HIS A 80 -3.46 -0.26 -0.32
C HIS A 80 -3.84 -1.13 -1.52
N LEU A 81 -2.91 -1.94 -2.03
CA LEU A 81 -3.18 -2.86 -3.15
C LEU A 81 -4.22 -3.91 -2.79
N ILE A 82 -4.10 -4.54 -1.62
CA ILE A 82 -5.08 -5.51 -1.11
C ILE A 82 -6.46 -4.87 -1.00
N SER A 83 -6.55 -3.64 -0.48
CA SER A 83 -7.81 -2.91 -0.36
C SER A 83 -8.47 -2.61 -1.72
N ILE A 84 -7.68 -2.36 -2.76
CA ILE A 84 -8.18 -2.16 -4.12
C ILE A 84 -8.69 -3.48 -4.70
N LEU A 85 -7.97 -4.58 -4.49
CA LEU A 85 -8.31 -5.90 -5.03
C LEU A 85 -9.57 -6.49 -4.39
N VAL A 86 -9.70 -6.36 -3.07
CA VAL A 86 -10.84 -6.91 -2.31
C VAL A 86 -12.05 -5.97 -2.35
N GLY A 87 -11.81 -4.67 -2.50
CA GLY A 87 -12.83 -3.63 -2.36
C GLY A 87 -12.96 -3.13 -0.92
N THR A 88 -13.48 -1.91 -0.78
CA THR A 88 -13.59 -1.21 0.52
C THR A 88 -15.00 -1.24 1.11
N ALA A 89 -15.99 -1.64 0.32
CA ALA A 89 -17.38 -1.69 0.72
C ALA A 89 -18.14 -2.78 -0.03
N VAL A 90 -19.19 -3.28 0.59
CA VAL A 90 -20.16 -4.19 -0.02
C VAL A 90 -21.56 -3.63 0.21
N THR A 91 -22.45 -3.80 -0.76
CA THR A 91 -23.87 -3.49 -0.61
C THR A 91 -24.64 -4.78 -0.42
N LEU A 92 -25.47 -4.83 0.61
CA LEU A 92 -26.25 -6.01 0.99
C LEU A 92 -27.73 -5.67 1.01
N SER A 93 -28.56 -6.60 0.56
CA SER A 93 -30.01 -6.46 0.62
C SER A 93 -30.54 -6.80 2.00
N VAL A 94 -31.52 -6.03 2.47
CA VAL A 94 -32.28 -6.31 3.69
C VAL A 94 -33.74 -6.51 3.31
N VAL A 95 -34.32 -7.65 3.69
CA VAL A 95 -35.72 -8.01 3.42
C VAL A 95 -36.32 -8.55 4.71
N ASP A 96 -37.53 -8.11 5.06
CA ASP A 96 -38.23 -8.53 6.29
C ASP A 96 -37.38 -8.38 7.57
N ALA A 97 -36.59 -7.29 7.63
CA ALA A 97 -35.64 -6.96 8.70
C ALA A 97 -34.40 -7.88 8.82
N ASP A 98 -34.16 -8.77 7.84
CA ASP A 98 -33.00 -9.66 7.81
C ASP A 98 -32.05 -9.37 6.64
N LEU A 99 -30.75 -9.57 6.87
CA LEU A 99 -29.74 -9.53 5.81
C LEU A 99 -29.89 -10.74 4.90
N VAL A 100 -30.05 -10.50 3.60
CA VAL A 100 -30.14 -11.57 2.60
C VAL A 100 -28.74 -12.06 2.26
N LEU A 101 -28.28 -13.07 3.00
CA LEU A 101 -27.04 -13.79 2.76
C LEU A 101 -27.35 -15.23 2.35
N GLY A 102 -26.54 -15.79 1.46
CA GLY A 102 -26.55 -17.23 1.19
C GLY A 102 -26.07 -18.04 2.40
N GLU A 103 -26.42 -19.33 2.47
CA GLU A 103 -26.08 -20.24 3.57
C GLU A 103 -24.59 -20.23 3.97
N TRP A 104 -23.71 -20.00 3.00
CA TRP A 104 -22.25 -20.00 3.17
C TRP A 104 -21.61 -18.61 3.01
N GLN A 105 -22.41 -17.54 2.97
CA GLN A 105 -21.91 -16.18 2.86
C GLN A 105 -21.72 -15.54 4.24
N SER A 106 -20.56 -14.94 4.44
CA SER A 106 -20.21 -14.21 5.66
C SER A 106 -19.63 -12.85 5.31
N ILE A 107 -19.91 -11.86 6.16
CA ILE A 107 -19.30 -10.53 6.07
C ILE A 107 -17.99 -10.58 6.85
N LEU A 108 -16.87 -10.32 6.18
CA LEU A 108 -15.54 -10.33 6.78
C LEU A 108 -14.97 -8.92 6.80
N MET A 109 -14.34 -8.58 7.92
CA MET A 109 -13.51 -7.39 8.01
C MET A 109 -12.05 -7.81 7.82
N LEU A 110 -11.45 -7.40 6.70
CA LEU A 110 -10.05 -7.67 6.39
C LEU A 110 -9.16 -6.52 6.86
N GLU A 111 -8.24 -6.80 7.78
CA GLU A 111 -7.19 -5.87 8.21
C GLU A 111 -5.89 -6.25 7.47
N ALA A 112 -5.24 -5.28 6.80
CA ALA A 112 -4.00 -5.50 6.05
C ALA A 112 -2.83 -4.54 6.42
N ASP A 113 -3.02 -3.65 7.39
CA ASP A 113 -2.07 -2.58 7.79
C ASP A 113 -1.87 -2.55 9.32
N GLY A 114 -1.86 -3.73 9.95
CA GLY A 114 -1.47 -3.98 11.33
C GLY A 114 -2.58 -3.81 12.37
N PRO A 115 -2.29 -4.09 13.65
CA PRO A 115 -3.27 -3.93 14.71
C PRO A 115 -3.56 -2.44 14.91
N ARG A 116 -4.69 -1.98 14.36
CA ARG A 116 -5.17 -0.61 14.51
C ARG A 116 -6.64 -0.61 14.89
N ASN A 117 -7.06 0.40 15.63
CA ASN A 117 -8.48 0.64 15.87
C ASN A 117 -9.12 1.12 14.56
N ARG A 118 -9.90 0.24 13.92
CA ARG A 118 -10.62 0.55 12.69
C ARG A 118 -12.09 0.87 13.01
N LYS A 119 -12.71 1.63 12.11
CA LYS A 119 -14.14 1.92 12.14
C LYS A 119 -14.76 1.39 10.86
N VAL A 120 -15.95 0.82 10.97
CA VAL A 120 -16.79 0.43 9.83
C VAL A 120 -17.98 1.37 9.80
N ASN A 121 -18.20 1.99 8.66
CA ASN A 121 -19.37 2.86 8.47
C ASN A 121 -20.48 2.04 7.83
N ILE A 122 -21.68 2.15 8.40
CA ILE A 122 -22.89 1.51 7.87
C ILE A 122 -23.82 2.62 7.42
N HIS A 123 -24.22 2.56 6.15
CA HIS A 123 -25.22 3.45 5.58
C HIS A 123 -26.42 2.60 5.16
N ILE A 124 -27.59 2.94 5.71
CA ILE A 124 -28.84 2.23 5.44
C ILE A 124 -29.76 3.19 4.70
N THR A 125 -30.25 2.75 3.54
CA THR A 125 -31.19 3.49 2.70
C THR A 125 -32.31 2.55 2.27
N GLY A 126 -33.55 2.99 2.42
CA GLY A 126 -34.74 2.19 2.08
C GLY A 126 -36.01 2.89 2.56
N CYS A 127 -37.16 2.35 2.19
CA CYS A 127 -38.49 2.81 2.58
C CYS A 127 -39.31 1.67 3.15
#